data_AF-A0A661VX93-F1
#
_entry.id   AF-A0A661VX93-F1
#
_cell.length_a   1.000
_cell.length_b   1.000
_cell.length_c   1.000
_cell.angle_alpha   90.00
_cell.angle_beta   90.00
_cell.angle_gamma   90.00
#
_symmetry.space_group_name_H-M   'P 1'
#
loop_
_entity.id
_entity.type
_entity.pdbx_description
1 polymer ?
#
loop_
_entity_poly.entity_id
_entity_poly.type
_entity_poly.pdbx_seq_one_letter_code
_entity_poly.pdbx_strand_id
1 'polypeptide(L)' 'METRETFVVTLFYDPRRSAEPRGRLRHIASNREATFKNLEELIHLLCRFVGKPGETTNQNVEVKDE' A
#
# COMPACT_ATOMS: atom_id res chain seq x y z
N MET A 1 -4.14 10.95 -21.08
CA MET A 1 -2.90 11.39 -20.42
C MET A 1 -2.50 10.31 -19.45
N GLU A 2 -1.29 9.78 -19.55
CA GLU A 2 -0.75 8.81 -18.61
C GLU A 2 -0.45 9.52 -17.28
N THR A 3 -1.10 9.13 -16.19
CA THR A 3 -0.82 9.68 -14.86
C THR A 3 0.43 9.03 -14.29
N ARG A 4 1.48 9.82 -14.06
CA ARG A 4 2.72 9.36 -13.44
C ARG A 4 2.72 9.73 -11.97
N GLU A 5 2.74 8.71 -11.11
CA GLU A 5 2.81 8.88 -9.65
C GLU A 5 4.25 8.64 -9.18
N THR A 6 4.73 9.44 -8.22
CA THR A 6 6.11 9.36 -7.72
C THR A 6 6.12 9.08 -6.22
N PHE A 7 6.94 8.10 -5.82
CA PHE A 7 7.06 7.66 -4.42
C PHE A 7 8.51 7.66 -3.95
N VAL A 8 8.70 7.89 -2.64
CA VAL A 8 9.96 7.65 -1.95
C VAL A 8 9.79 6.47 -0.99
N VAL A 9 10.62 5.46 -1.14
CA VAL A 9 10.67 4.28 -0.26
C VAL A 9 11.92 4.36 0.61
N THR A 10 11.73 4.29 1.92
CA THR A 10 12.82 4.14 2.90
C THR A 10 12.74 2.75 3.50
N LEU A 11 13.79 1.93 3.34
CA LEU A 11 13.86 0.59 3.92
C LEU A 11 14.59 0.63 5.26
N PHE A 12 14.04 -0.08 6.25
CA PHE A 12 14.68 -0.25 7.54
C PHE A 12 15.25 -1.66 7.65
N TYR A 13 16.57 -1.75 7.74
CA TYR A 13 17.24 -3.01 7.99
C TYR A 13 17.11 -3.39 9.47
N ASP A 14 16.60 -4.60 9.74
CA ASP A 14 16.58 -5.19 11.08
C ASP A 14 17.26 -6.56 11.04
N PRO A 15 18.48 -6.71 11.59
CA PRO A 15 19.23 -7.96 11.55
C PRO A 15 18.55 -9.09 12.33
N ARG A 16 17.56 -8.80 13.20
CA ARG A 16 16.81 -9.82 13.96
C ARG A 16 15.57 -10.32 13.22
N ARG A 17 15.17 -9.66 12.13
CA ARG A 17 13.92 -9.89 11.40
C ARG A 17 14.16 -9.78 9.88
N SER A 18 15.15 -10.51 9.38
CA SER A 18 15.65 -10.40 8.00
C SER A 18 14.72 -10.98 6.92
N ALA A 19 13.52 -11.45 7.27
CA ALA A 19 12.67 -12.19 6.34
C ALA A 19 11.83 -11.27 5.43
N GLU A 20 11.44 -10.08 5.89
CA GLU A 20 10.51 -9.21 5.15
C GLU A 20 10.93 -7.74 5.13
N PRO A 21 10.70 -7.03 4.01
CA PRO A 21 11.02 -5.62 3.89
C PRO A 21 10.06 -4.79 4.75
N ARG A 22 10.62 -4.05 5.68
CA ARG A 22 9.92 -3.02 6.47
C ARG A 22 10.44 -1.65 6.09
N GLY A 23 9.59 -0.65 6.18
CA GLY A 23 9.98 0.67 5.72
C GLY A 23 8.88 1.70 5.82
N ARG A 24 9.08 2.75 5.04
CA ARG A 24 8.20 3.89 4.95
C ARG A 24 8.03 4.28 3.48
N LEU A 25 6.78 4.50 3.08
CA LEU A 25 6.40 4.97 1.76
C LEU A 25 5.87 6.39 1.88
N ARG A 26 6.41 7.31 1.09
CA ARG A 26 5.89 8.68 0.94
C ARG A 26 5.46 8.91 -0.50
N HIS A 27 4.22 9.36 -0.69
CA HIS A 27 3.73 9.83 -1.97
C HIS A 27 4.08 11.30 -2.18
N ILE A 28 4.74 11.64 -3.29
CA ILE A 28 5.23 13.01 -3.52
C ILE A 28 4.08 13.99 -3.73
N ALA A 29 3.10 13.67 -4.58
CA ALA A 29 2.09 14.63 -4.98
C ALA A 29 1.11 14.98 -3.84
N SER A 30 0.76 13.99 -3.00
CA SER A 30 -0.15 14.22 -1.85
C SER A 30 0.58 14.46 -0.53
N ASN A 31 1.91 14.34 -0.51
CA ASN A 31 2.75 14.33 0.69
C ASN A 31 2.29 13.36 1.79
N ARG A 32 1.49 12.33 1.43
CA ARG A 32 1.03 11.31 2.36
C ARG A 32 2.16 10.34 2.65
N GLU A 33 2.27 9.92 3.89
CA GLU A 33 3.28 8.99 4.36
C GLU A 33 2.65 7.86 5.16
N ALA A 34 3.18 6.64 5.02
CA ALA A 34 2.77 5.49 5.79
C ALA A 34 3.93 4.50 5.95
N THR A 35 3.94 3.74 7.04
CA THR A 35 4.90 2.65 7.26
C THR A 35 4.32 1.33 6.79
N PHE A 36 5.18 0.41 6.36
CA PHE A 36 4.84 -0.96 6.04
C PHE A 36 5.79 -1.92 6.74
N LYS A 37 5.30 -3.09 7.14
CA LYS A 37 6.10 -4.15 7.78
C LYS A 37 6.51 -5.27 6.82
N ASN A 38 5.86 -5.35 5.66
CA ASN A 38 6.06 -6.39 4.67
C ASN A 38 5.66 -5.93 3.26
N LEU A 39 5.86 -6.80 2.26
CA LEU A 39 5.59 -6.50 0.86
C LEU A 39 4.09 -6.30 0.57
N GLU A 40 3.23 -7.06 1.23
CA GLU A 40 1.78 -6.97 1.06
C GLU A 40 1.25 -5.59 1.50
N GLU A 41 1.71 -5.08 2.64
CA GLU A 41 1.36 -3.75 3.10
C GLU A 41 1.88 -2.66 2.16
N LEU A 42 3.07 -2.82 1.59
CA LEU A 42 3.62 -1.88 0.60
C LEU A 42 2.72 -1.79 -0.65
N ILE A 43 2.28 -2.93 -1.19
CA ILE A 43 1.40 -2.98 -2.36
C ILE A 43 0.06 -2.30 -2.04
N HIS A 44 -0.54 -2.61 -0.89
CA HIS A 44 -1.78 -1.96 -0.45
C HIS A 44 -1.62 -0.44 -0.32
N LEU A 45 -0.49 0.05 0.19
CA LEU A 45 -0.24 1.48 0.30
C LEU A 45 -0.06 2.15 -1.06
N LEU A 46 0.64 1.52 -2.01
CA LEU A 46 0.75 2.01 -3.38
C LEU A 46 -0.63 2.14 -4.04
N CYS A 47 -1.44 1.08 -3.99
CA CYS A 47 -2.81 1.11 -4.50
C CYS A 47 -3.66 2.17 -3.79
N ARG A 48 -3.54 2.34 -2.47
CA ARG A 48 -4.28 3.34 -1.70
C ARG A 48 -3.88 4.78 -2.02
N PHE A 49 -2.62 5.02 -2.37
CA PHE A 49 -2.12 6.36 -2.67
C PHE A 49 -2.42 6.79 -4.11
N VAL A 50 -2.46 5.84 -5.05
CA VAL A 50 -2.84 6.06 -6.46
C VAL A 50 -4.35 5.98 -6.67
N GLY A 51 -5.03 5.11 -5.91
CA GLY A 51 -6.45 4.85 -6.03
C GLY A 51 -7.29 6.08 -5.71
N LYS A 52 -8.28 6.36 -6.57
CA LYS A 52 -9.30 7.36 -6.28
C LYS A 52 -10.06 6.95 -5.00
N PRO A 53 -10.36 7.87 -4.08
CA PRO A 53 -11.22 7.56 -2.94
C PRO A 53 -12.62 7.19 -3.47
N GLY A 54 -12.91 5.90 -3.57
CA GLY A 54 -14.19 5.42 -4.11
C GLY A 54 -14.25 3.94 -4.50
N GLU A 55 -13.15 3.26 -4.81
CA GLU A 55 -13.17 1.80 -5.01
C GLU A 55 -12.99 1.05 -3.69
N THR A 56 -13.96 1.23 -2.80
CA THR A 56 -14.33 0.16 -1.87
C THR A 56 -14.87 -0.98 -2.70
N THR A 57 -14.05 -2.02 -2.92
CA THR A 57 -14.54 -3.30 -3.41
C THR A 57 -15.54 -3.83 -2.38
N ASN A 58 -16.84 -3.64 -2.65
CA ASN A 58 -17.90 -4.39 -1.98
C ASN A 58 -17.68 -5.87 -2.30
N GLN A 59 -17.05 -6.59 -1.38
CA GLN A 59 -17.19 -8.03 -1.31
C GLN A 59 -18.61 -8.32 -0.79
N ASN A 60 -19.61 -8.21 -1.66
CA ASN A 60 -20.89 -8.87 -1.45
C ASN A 60 -20.61 -10.37 -1.54
N VAL A 61 -20.33 -10.99 -0.40
CA VAL A 61 -20.45 -12.44 -0.28
C VAL A 61 -21.95 -12.72 -0.23
N GLU A 62 -22.51 -13.02 -1.40
CA GLU A 62 -23.80 -13.68 -1.53
C GLU A 62 -23.67 -15.07 -0.89
N VAL A 63 -24.05 -15.19 0.38
CA VAL A 63 -24.31 -16.50 0.98
C VAL A 63 -25.67 -16.92 0.47
N LYS A 64 -25.67 -17.86 -0.49
CA LYS A 64 -26.86 -18.66 -0.80
C LYS A 64 -27.10 -19.58 0.39
N ASP A 65 -28.14 -19.31 1.16
CA ASP A 65 -28.72 -20.33 2.03
C ASP A 65 -29.59 -21.26 1.17
N GLU A 66 -29.29 -22.54 1.31
CA GLU A 66 -29.97 -23.70 0.72
C GLU A 66 -31.29 -24.00 1.44
#